data_AF-A0A432Q243-F1
#
_entry.id   AF-A0A432Q243-F1
#
_cell.length_a   1.000
_cell.length_b   1.000
_cell.length_c   1.000
_cell.angle_alpha   90.00
_cell.angle_beta   90.00
_cell.angle_gamma   90.00
#
_symmetry.space_group_name_H-M   'P 1'
#
loop_
_entity.id
_entity.type
_entity.pdbx_description
1 polymer ?
#
loop_
_entity_poly.entity_id
_entity_poly.type
_entity_poly.pdbx_seq_one_letter_code
_entity_poly.pdbx_strand_id
1 'polypeptide(L)'
;MKKALFLAGLIFSAGVISSCGGVSSQRTYEGAAVGAAVGAAAGILLDKENRWRGGVIGAALGAILGGTITEIAQRAAREAAQANKPVVYRAEDGSQMVRAEPVKRTKNCTLVRTKYYQNGKLVKVEEKEVCE
;
A
#
# COMPACT_ATOMS: atom_id res chain seq x y z
N MET A 1 18.68 35.84 -10.06
CA MET A 1 17.60 35.11 -9.36
C MET A 1 16.24 35.38 -10.02
N LYS A 2 16.02 34.93 -11.27
CA LYS A 2 14.76 35.15 -12.03
C LYS A 2 14.24 33.91 -12.78
N LYS A 3 15.04 32.83 -12.87
CA LYS A 3 14.66 31.62 -13.61
C LYS A 3 13.90 30.57 -12.77
N ALA A 4 13.97 30.66 -11.45
CA ALA A 4 13.30 29.71 -10.55
C ALA A 4 11.77 29.93 -10.46
N LEU A 5 11.28 31.16 -10.74
CA LEU A 5 9.84 31.45 -10.70
C LEU A 5 9.07 30.89 -11.91
N PHE A 6 9.72 30.68 -13.06
CA PHE A 6 9.05 30.18 -14.27
C PHE A 6 8.85 28.65 -14.30
N LEU A 7 9.61 27.90 -13.51
CA LEU A 7 9.47 26.44 -13.40
C LEU A 7 8.38 26.00 -12.42
N ALA A 8 7.96 26.89 -11.50
CA ALA A 8 6.87 26.61 -10.58
C ALA A 8 5.47 26.73 -11.23
N GLY A 9 5.35 27.45 -12.36
CA GLY A 9 4.07 27.66 -13.05
C GLY A 9 3.64 26.53 -13.99
N LEU A 10 4.58 25.70 -14.47
CA LEU A 10 4.30 24.63 -15.45
C LEU A 10 3.82 23.31 -14.82
N ILE A 11 3.89 23.19 -13.49
CA ILE A 11 3.48 21.97 -12.77
C ILE A 11 2.00 22.05 -12.35
N PHE A 12 1.42 23.27 -12.33
CA PHE A 12 0.05 23.48 -11.82
C PHE A 12 -1.04 23.38 -12.91
N SER A 13 -0.68 23.33 -14.19
CA SER A 13 -1.61 23.36 -15.33
C SER A 13 -1.85 22.02 -16.03
N ALA A 14 -1.27 20.91 -15.54
CA ALA A 14 -1.52 19.56 -16.09
C ALA A 14 -2.67 18.82 -15.37
N GLY A 15 -3.47 19.53 -14.56
CA GLY A 15 -4.58 18.95 -13.79
C GLY A 15 -5.94 19.21 -14.42
N VAL A 16 -6.20 18.78 -15.67
CA VAL A 16 -7.57 18.63 -16.22
C VAL A 16 -7.54 17.92 -17.58
N ILE A 17 -7.39 16.58 -17.61
CA ILE A 17 -7.83 15.78 -18.76
C ILE A 17 -8.43 14.45 -18.28
N SER A 18 -9.76 14.35 -18.47
CA SER A 18 -10.53 13.14 -18.82
C SER A 18 -10.87 12.09 -17.76
N SER A 19 -12.03 12.33 -17.13
CA SER A 19 -13.00 11.27 -16.83
C SER A 19 -13.51 10.65 -18.15
N CYS A 20 -13.21 9.36 -18.37
CA CYS A 20 -14.14 8.32 -18.85
C CYS A 20 -13.35 7.04 -19.20
N GLY A 21 -13.60 5.93 -18.48
CA GLY A 21 -13.44 4.58 -19.05
C GLY A 21 -12.23 3.70 -18.70
N GLY A 22 -11.41 4.01 -17.69
CA GLY A 22 -10.26 3.17 -17.32
C GLY A 22 -9.72 3.37 -15.90
N VAL A 23 -10.59 3.37 -14.90
CA VAL A 23 -10.32 4.02 -13.60
C VAL A 23 -9.55 3.15 -12.58
N SER A 24 -9.32 1.86 -12.83
CA SER A 24 -8.56 1.01 -11.88
C SER A 24 -7.06 0.94 -12.20
N SER A 25 -6.67 0.74 -13.46
CA SER A 25 -5.28 0.41 -13.79
C SER A 25 -4.31 1.60 -13.63
N GLN A 26 -4.67 2.79 -14.11
CA GLN A 26 -3.73 3.92 -14.13
C GLN A 26 -3.43 4.46 -12.72
N ARG A 27 -4.44 4.60 -11.86
CA ARG A 27 -4.25 5.00 -10.44
C ARG A 27 -3.59 3.90 -9.61
N THR A 28 -3.84 2.62 -9.93
CA THR A 28 -3.08 1.49 -9.33
C THR A 28 -1.61 1.58 -9.68
N TYR A 29 -1.31 1.84 -10.96
CA TYR A 29 0.06 1.88 -11.46
C TYR A 29 0.81 3.09 -10.93
N GLU A 30 0.15 4.25 -10.88
CA GLU A 30 0.67 5.48 -10.32
C GLU A 30 0.87 5.34 -8.80
N GLY A 31 -0.12 4.80 -8.09
CA GLY A 31 -0.01 4.51 -6.67
C GLY A 31 1.10 3.51 -6.36
N ALA A 32 1.20 2.41 -7.12
CA ALA A 32 2.27 1.42 -6.96
C ALA A 32 3.64 2.02 -7.29
N ALA A 33 3.77 2.84 -8.32
CA ALA A 33 5.03 3.51 -8.66
C ALA A 33 5.44 4.50 -7.57
N VAL A 34 4.53 5.33 -7.09
CA VAL A 34 4.78 6.30 -6.00
C VAL A 34 5.10 5.56 -4.70
N GLY A 35 4.32 4.54 -4.38
CA GLY A 35 4.55 3.67 -3.23
C GLY A 35 5.91 2.99 -3.31
N ALA A 36 6.31 2.47 -4.47
CA ALA A 36 7.62 1.87 -4.69
C ALA A 36 8.75 2.88 -4.48
N ALA A 37 8.63 4.10 -5.02
CA ALA A 37 9.64 5.13 -4.84
C ALA A 37 9.79 5.54 -3.36
N VAL A 38 8.67 5.78 -2.68
CA VAL A 38 8.66 6.14 -1.25
C VAL A 38 9.18 4.99 -0.39
N GLY A 39 8.75 3.77 -0.69
CA GLY A 39 9.18 2.56 -0.01
C GLY A 39 10.67 2.29 -0.21
N ALA A 40 11.21 2.51 -1.41
CA ALA A 40 12.64 2.37 -1.70
C ALA A 40 13.46 3.36 -0.87
N ALA A 41 13.04 4.63 -0.85
CA ALA A 41 13.70 5.66 -0.07
C ALA A 41 13.68 5.32 1.42
N ALA A 42 12.54 4.89 1.95
CA ALA A 42 12.43 4.44 3.34
C ALA A 42 13.32 3.22 3.62
N GLY A 43 13.35 2.24 2.70
CA GLY A 43 14.15 1.03 2.82
C GLY A 43 15.67 1.27 2.84
N ILE A 44 16.16 2.20 2.02
CA ILE A 44 17.57 2.66 2.01
C ILE A 44 17.97 3.30 3.35
N LEU A 45 17.02 3.90 4.06
CA LEU A 45 17.25 4.55 5.35
C LEU A 45 17.20 3.57 6.52
N LEU A 46 16.35 2.54 6.43
CA LEU A 46 16.17 1.53 7.47
C LEU A 46 17.31 0.52 7.52
N ASP A 47 17.80 0.07 6.36
CA ASP A 47 18.91 -0.88 6.28
C ASP A 47 20.23 -0.14 6.06
N LYS A 48 20.92 0.20 7.16
CA LYS A 48 22.21 0.90 7.12
C LYS A 48 23.37 0.00 6.68
N GLU A 49 23.24 -1.31 6.86
CA GLU A 49 24.28 -2.30 6.54
C GLU A 49 24.28 -2.61 5.04
N ASN A 50 23.09 -2.78 4.44
CA ASN A 50 22.92 -3.00 3.01
C ASN A 50 21.77 -2.17 2.44
N ARG A 51 22.06 -0.88 2.21
CA ARG A 51 21.13 0.11 1.66
C ARG A 51 20.45 -0.32 0.37
N TRP A 52 21.19 -1.00 -0.52
CA TRP A 52 20.63 -1.52 -1.77
C TRP A 52 19.55 -2.58 -1.52
N ARG A 53 19.81 -3.51 -0.60
CA ARG A 53 18.85 -4.54 -0.19
C ARG A 53 17.64 -3.92 0.49
N GLY A 54 17.87 -3.00 1.43
CA GLY A 54 16.81 -2.23 2.08
C GLY A 54 15.95 -1.49 1.06
N GLY A 55 16.55 -0.83 0.08
CA GLY A 55 15.87 -0.13 -0.99
C GLY A 55 15.03 -1.04 -1.88
N VAL A 56 15.54 -2.18 -2.30
CA VAL A 56 14.78 -3.14 -3.12
C VAL A 56 13.59 -3.72 -2.35
N ILE A 57 13.80 -4.10 -1.09
CA ILE A 57 12.73 -4.62 -0.22
C ILE A 57 11.70 -3.53 0.04
N GLY A 58 12.15 -2.32 0.36
CA GLY A 58 11.32 -1.16 0.57
C GLY A 58 10.52 -0.79 -0.68
N ALA A 59 11.13 -0.87 -1.87
CA ALA A 59 10.46 -0.60 -3.14
C ALA A 59 9.37 -1.62 -3.43
N ALA A 60 9.68 -2.91 -3.26
CA ALA A 60 8.71 -3.99 -3.47
C ALA A 60 7.52 -3.86 -2.51
N LEU A 61 7.78 -3.63 -1.23
CA LEU A 61 6.74 -3.38 -0.23
C LEU A 61 5.95 -2.11 -0.54
N GLY A 62 6.63 -1.05 -0.93
CA GLY A 62 6.06 0.22 -1.34
C GLY A 62 5.14 0.06 -2.54
N ALA A 63 5.51 -0.74 -3.54
CA ALA A 63 4.69 -0.97 -4.73
C ALA A 63 3.39 -1.69 -4.39
N ILE A 64 3.47 -2.70 -3.51
CA ILE A 64 2.32 -3.46 -3.03
C ILE A 64 1.35 -2.55 -2.27
N LEU A 65 1.90 -1.70 -1.40
CA LEU A 65 1.12 -0.79 -0.56
C LEU A 65 0.68 0.48 -1.29
N GLY A 66 1.29 0.77 -2.44
CA GLY A 66 0.91 1.86 -3.30
C GLY A 66 -0.21 1.51 -4.28
N GLY A 67 -0.33 0.23 -4.68
CA GLY A 67 -1.34 -0.22 -5.63
C GLY A 67 -2.77 -0.32 -5.05
N THR A 68 -3.70 -0.92 -5.82
CA THR A 68 -5.10 -1.15 -5.40
C THR A 68 -5.28 -2.16 -4.28
N ILE A 69 -4.25 -2.97 -3.99
CA ILE A 69 -4.28 -3.99 -2.94
C ILE A 69 -4.48 -3.35 -1.56
N THR A 70 -4.02 -2.12 -1.37
CA THR A 70 -4.10 -1.40 -0.09
C THR A 70 -5.54 -1.07 0.28
N GLU A 71 -6.36 -0.69 -0.69
CA GLU A 71 -7.77 -0.41 -0.46
C GLU A 71 -8.52 -1.68 -0.04
N ILE A 72 -8.23 -2.80 -0.71
CA ILE A 72 -8.78 -4.12 -0.38
C ILE A 72 -8.32 -4.56 1.02
N ALA A 73 -7.04 -4.38 1.34
CA ALA A 73 -6.50 -4.72 2.65
C ALA A 73 -7.12 -3.87 3.77
N GLN A 74 -7.39 -2.58 3.52
CA GLN A 74 -8.08 -1.72 4.48
C GLN A 74 -9.54 -2.13 4.68
N ARG A 75 -10.25 -2.48 3.61
CA ARG A 75 -11.61 -3.00 3.71
C ARG A 75 -11.63 -4.33 4.46
N ALA A 76 -10.72 -5.25 4.13
CA ALA A 76 -10.55 -6.53 4.82
C ALA A 76 -10.29 -6.36 6.31
N ALA A 77 -9.46 -5.40 6.70
CA ALA A 77 -9.16 -5.13 8.10
C ALA A 77 -10.39 -4.59 8.85
N ARG A 78 -11.19 -3.72 8.23
CA ARG A 78 -12.44 -3.23 8.84
C ARG A 78 -13.48 -4.33 8.95
N GLU A 79 -13.69 -5.11 7.89
CA GLU A 79 -14.60 -6.25 7.90
C GLU A 79 -14.19 -7.28 8.96
N ALA A 80 -12.89 -7.58 9.07
CA ALA A 80 -12.38 -8.49 10.08
C ALA A 80 -12.59 -7.97 11.52
N ALA A 81 -12.44 -6.65 11.73
CA ALA A 81 -12.69 -6.00 13.02
C ALA A 81 -14.18 -6.02 13.41
N GLN A 82 -15.05 -5.64 12.48
CA GLN A 82 -16.49 -5.56 12.70
C GLN A 82 -17.12 -6.96 12.86
N ALA A 83 -16.84 -7.85 11.92
CA ALA A 83 -17.38 -9.21 11.93
C ALA A 83 -16.68 -10.14 12.92
N ASN A 84 -15.55 -9.70 13.51
CA ASN A 84 -14.68 -10.49 14.38
C ASN A 84 -14.32 -11.86 13.78
N LYS A 85 -14.08 -11.88 12.46
CA LYS A 85 -13.79 -13.09 11.68
C LYS A 85 -12.60 -12.83 10.77
N PRO A 86 -11.75 -13.82 10.51
CA PRO A 86 -10.67 -13.66 9.55
C PRO A 86 -11.23 -13.50 8.14
N VAL A 87 -10.69 -12.54 7.39
CA VAL A 87 -11.07 -12.27 5.99
C VAL A 87 -9.86 -12.50 5.10
N VAL A 88 -10.06 -13.20 3.98
CA VAL A 88 -9.01 -13.52 3.02
C VAL A 88 -9.42 -13.05 1.64
N TYR A 89 -8.61 -12.18 1.06
CA TYR A 89 -8.71 -11.77 -0.34
C TYR A 89 -7.57 -12.41 -1.12
N ARG A 90 -7.87 -12.95 -2.30
CA ARG A 90 -6.90 -13.56 -3.20
C ARG A 90 -7.12 -12.98 -4.59
N ALA A 91 -6.03 -12.59 -5.26
CA ALA A 91 -6.08 -12.19 -6.65
C ALA A 91 -6.46 -13.40 -7.52
N GLU A 92 -7.17 -13.19 -8.63
CA GLU A 92 -7.65 -14.27 -9.51
C GLU A 92 -6.50 -15.10 -10.08
N ASP A 93 -5.33 -14.49 -10.29
CA ASP A 93 -4.11 -15.13 -10.76
C ASP A 93 -3.37 -15.94 -9.66
N GLY A 94 -3.84 -15.88 -8.42
CA GLY A 94 -3.20 -16.51 -7.26
C GLY A 94 -1.83 -15.91 -6.88
N SER A 95 -1.36 -14.89 -7.59
CA SER A 95 -0.05 -14.28 -7.36
C SER A 95 -0.02 -13.50 -6.05
N GLN A 96 -1.18 -13.01 -5.60
CA GLN A 96 -1.31 -12.18 -4.41
C GLN A 96 -2.43 -12.67 -3.51
N MET A 97 -2.17 -12.69 -2.20
CA MET A 97 -3.17 -13.04 -1.19
C MET A 97 -2.99 -12.16 0.04
N VAL A 98 -4.08 -11.60 0.55
CA VAL A 98 -4.12 -10.79 1.76
C VAL A 98 -5.02 -11.49 2.77
N ARG A 99 -4.53 -11.69 3.98
CA ARG A 99 -5.27 -12.33 5.08
C ARG A 99 -5.29 -11.40 6.28
N ALA A 100 -6.47 -10.91 6.64
CA ALA A 100 -6.69 -10.09 7.83
C ALA A 100 -7.28 -10.97 8.96
N GLU A 101 -6.60 -11.01 10.10
CA GLU A 101 -7.00 -11.78 11.28
C GLU A 101 -7.22 -10.83 12.47
N PRO A 102 -8.39 -10.84 13.13
CA PRO A 102 -8.56 -10.12 14.39
C PRO A 102 -7.74 -10.83 15.48
N VAL A 103 -6.82 -10.12 16.11
CA VAL A 103 -5.93 -10.65 17.15
C VAL A 103 -6.48 -10.38 18.54
N LYS A 104 -6.90 -9.13 18.80
CA LYS A 104 -7.34 -8.69 20.12
C LYS A 104 -8.42 -7.63 20.01
N ARG A 105 -9.52 -7.79 20.76
CA ARG A 105 -10.50 -6.72 20.97
C ARG A 105 -10.21 -5.99 22.28
N THR A 106 -10.16 -4.67 22.20
CA THR A 106 -10.15 -3.69 23.29
C THR A 106 -11.47 -2.92 23.21
N LYS A 107 -11.87 -2.22 24.30
CA LYS A 107 -13.21 -1.59 24.47
C LYS A 107 -13.84 -1.06 23.16
N ASN A 108 -13.14 -0.19 22.43
CA ASN A 108 -13.64 0.41 21.19
C ASN A 108 -12.79 0.08 19.95
N CYS A 109 -11.79 -0.80 20.09
CA CYS A 109 -10.80 -1.03 19.04
C CYS A 109 -10.45 -2.51 18.91
N THR A 110 -10.31 -2.99 17.68
CA THR A 110 -9.83 -4.33 17.38
C THR A 110 -8.46 -4.25 16.73
N LEU A 111 -7.46 -4.88 17.33
CA LEU A 111 -6.15 -5.11 16.72
C LEU A 111 -6.31 -6.18 15.64
N VAL A 112 -6.09 -5.79 14.39
CA VAL A 112 -6.15 -6.68 13.22
C VAL A 112 -4.75 -6.85 12.67
N ARG A 113 -4.34 -8.12 12.51
CA ARG A 113 -3.09 -8.50 11.87
C ARG A 113 -3.35 -8.92 10.43
N THR A 114 -2.82 -8.14 9.51
CA THR A 114 -2.92 -8.36 8.07
C THR A 114 -1.62 -8.96 7.56
N LYS A 115 -1.70 -10.12 6.91
CA LYS A 115 -0.58 -10.83 6.28
C LYS A 115 -0.72 -10.72 4.76
N TYR A 116 0.33 -10.26 4.11
CA TYR A 116 0.42 -10.15 2.66
C TYR A 116 1.31 -11.27 2.13
N TYR A 117 0.80 -11.98 1.13
CA TYR A 117 1.48 -13.07 0.47
C TYR A 117 1.64 -12.74 -1.01
N GLN A 118 2.83 -12.99 -1.55
CA GLN A 118 3.11 -12.96 -2.98
C GLN A 118 3.72 -14.28 -3.42
N ASN A 119 3.18 -14.89 -4.48
CA ASN A 119 3.60 -16.18 -5.01
C ASN A 119 3.72 -17.25 -3.89
N GLY A 120 2.75 -17.25 -2.97
CA GLY A 120 2.73 -18.14 -1.81
C GLY A 120 3.70 -17.80 -0.67
N LYS A 121 4.57 -16.79 -0.81
CA LYS A 121 5.52 -16.36 0.22
C LYS A 121 4.96 -15.20 1.03
N LEU A 122 5.08 -15.26 2.35
CA LEU A 122 4.75 -14.14 3.23
C LEU A 122 5.75 -13.00 3.01
N VAL A 123 5.27 -11.86 2.52
CA VAL A 123 6.12 -10.69 2.21
C VAL A 123 5.97 -9.56 3.21
N LYS A 124 4.81 -9.45 3.88
CA LYS A 124 4.56 -8.41 4.89
C LYS A 124 3.58 -8.90 5.94
N VAL A 125 3.83 -8.51 7.19
CA VAL A 125 2.86 -8.59 8.29
C VAL A 125 2.67 -7.16 8.78
N GLU A 126 1.42 -6.75 8.93
CA GLU A 126 1.03 -5.43 9.39
C GLU A 126 0.00 -5.60 10.51
N GLU A 127 0.23 -4.93 11.64
CA GLU A 127 -0.73 -4.91 12.73
C GLU A 127 -1.33 -3.51 12.80
N LYS A 128 -2.66 -3.43 12.75
CA LYS A 128 -3.39 -2.18 12.75
C LYS A 128 -4.54 -2.26 13.74
N GLU A 129 -4.63 -1.28 14.62
CA GLU A 129 -5.81 -1.09 15.45
C GLU A 129 -6.90 -0.41 14.62
N VAL A 130 -8.07 -1.07 14.58
CA VAL A 130 -9.27 -0.57 13.93
C VAL A 130 -10.29 -0.26 15.01
N CYS A 131 -10.53 1.02 15.23
CA CYS A 131 -11.58 1.48 16.16
C CYS A 131 -12.89 1.72 15.40
N GLU A 132 -14.00 1.39 16.04
CA GLU A 132 -15.36 1.67 15.55
C GLU A 132 -15.80 3.09 15.91
#